data_AF-A0A4Q3KPH3-F1
#
_entry.id   AF-A0A4Q3KPH3-F1
#
_cell.length_a   1.000
_cell.length_b   1.000
_cell.length_c   1.000
_cell.angle_alpha   90.00
_cell.angle_beta   90.00
_cell.angle_gamma   90.00
#
_symmetry.space_group_name_H-M   'P 1'
#
loop_
_entity.id
_entity.type
_entity.pdbx_description
1 polymer ?
#
loop_
_entity_poly.entity_id
_entity_poly.type
_entity_poly.pdbx_seq_one_letter_code
_entity_poly.pdbx_strand_id
1 'polypeptide(L)' 'IRISCAGRLGGGEMARHEWYREGRVPLHTLRADIDYGFFEARTTYGTIGVKCWIFKGEILPGAAA' A
#
# COMPACT_ATOMS: atom_id res chain seq x y z
N ILE A 1 -7.56 -4.06 1.40
CA ILE A 1 -6.68 -2.97 0.91
C ILE A 1 -5.81 -2.49 2.06
N ARG A 2 -4.52 -2.27 1.84
CA ARG A 2 -3.61 -1.67 2.81
C ARG A 2 -2.99 -0.43 2.17
N ILE A 3 -2.97 0.69 2.89
CA ILE A 3 -2.35 1.94 2.46
C ILE A 3 -1.35 2.35 3.54
N SER A 4 -0.15 2.73 3.15
CA SER A 4 0.92 3.21 4.02
C SER A 4 1.45 4.52 3.45
N CYS A 5 1.47 5.55 4.30
CA CYS A 5 1.99 6.86 3.97
C CYS A 5 3.15 7.17 4.92
N ALA A 6 4.28 7.58 4.37
CA ALA A 6 5.49 7.90 5.11
C ALA A 6 6.02 9.28 4.70
N GLY A 7 6.33 10.13 5.68
CA GLY A 7 6.91 11.44 5.43
C GLY A 7 6.42 12.46 6.44
N ARG A 8 6.54 13.75 6.11
CA ARG A 8 6.08 14.86 6.95
C ARG A 8 4.57 15.06 6.81
N LEU A 9 3.81 14.08 7.33
CA LEU A 9 2.35 14.04 7.21
C LEU A 9 1.72 15.27 7.89
N GLY A 10 0.95 16.04 7.10
CA GLY A 10 0.31 17.28 7.55
C GLY A 10 1.28 18.46 7.78
N GLY A 11 2.52 18.39 7.26
CA GLY A 11 3.53 19.45 7.45
C GLY A 11 4.25 19.38 8.80
N GLY A 12 4.09 18.29 9.56
CA GLY A 12 4.79 18.08 10.83
C GLY A 12 6.30 18.18 10.72
N GLU A 13 6.97 18.63 11.77
CA GLU A 13 8.43 18.81 11.81
C GLU A 13 9.16 17.46 11.70
N MET A 14 8.65 16.42 12.36
CA MET A 14 9.16 15.05 12.24
C MET A 14 8.34 14.21 11.24
N ALA A 15 9.04 13.35 10.50
CA ALA A 15 8.41 12.37 9.63
C ALA A 15 7.69 11.29 10.46
N ARG A 16 6.51 10.89 9.98
CA ARG A 16 5.68 9.84 10.57
C ARG A 16 5.34 8.80 9.51
N HIS A 17 5.04 7.60 9.98
CA HIS A 17 4.57 6.50 9.15
C HIS A 17 3.18 6.07 9.65
N GLU A 18 2.16 6.39 8.88
CA GLU A 18 0.78 6.02 9.17
C GLU A 18 0.32 4.99 8.14
N TRP A 19 -0.42 3.99 8.60
CA TRP A 19 -0.97 3.00 7.70
C TRP A 19 -2.38 2.63 8.15
N TYR A 20 -3.22 2.39 7.16
CA TYR A 20 -4.56 1.85 7.33
C TYR A 20 -4.68 0.55 6.55
N ARG A 21 -5.42 -0.39 7.12
CA ARG A 21 -5.75 -1.65 6.47
C ARG A 21 -7.21 -1.93 6.66
N GLU A 22 -7.86 -2.25 5.56
CA GLU A 22 -9.24 -2.68 5.53
C GLU A 22 -9.33 -4.05 4.86
N GLY A 23 -10.06 -4.98 5.49
CA GLY A 23 -10.17 -6.35 5.04
C GLY A 23 -8.87 -7.16 5.11
N ARG A 24 -8.75 -8.18 4.26
CA ARG A 24 -7.61 -9.11 4.22
C ARG A 24 -6.58 -8.66 3.19
N VAL A 25 -5.30 -8.68 3.58
CA VAL A 25 -4.14 -8.46 2.69
C VAL A 25 -3.03 -9.43 3.12
N PRO A 26 -3.05 -10.69 2.65
CA PRO A 26 -2.12 -11.72 3.08
C PRO A 26 -0.79 -11.63 2.33
N LEU A 27 0.17 -10.85 2.86
CA LEU A 27 1.46 -10.58 2.19
C LEU A 27 2.41 -11.79 2.11
N HIS A 28 2.17 -12.84 2.90
CA HIS A 28 3.01 -14.04 2.92
C HIS A 28 2.47 -15.13 1.97
N THR A 29 1.27 -14.94 1.42
CA THR A 29 0.60 -15.95 0.60
C THR A 29 0.93 -15.72 -0.87
N LEU A 30 1.81 -16.54 -1.46
CA LEU A 30 2.27 -16.38 -2.85
C LEU A 30 1.16 -16.52 -3.89
N ARG A 31 0.09 -17.28 -3.60
CA ARG A 31 -1.08 -17.42 -4.48
C ARG A 31 -2.05 -16.23 -4.42
N ALA A 32 -1.83 -15.27 -3.52
CA ALA A 32 -2.67 -14.10 -3.41
C ALA A 32 -2.37 -13.14 -4.56
N ASP A 33 -3.39 -12.75 -5.31
CA ASP A 33 -3.29 -11.67 -6.29
C ASP A 33 -3.28 -10.34 -5.55
N ILE A 34 -2.11 -9.71 -5.49
CA ILE A 34 -1.88 -8.45 -4.78
C ILE A 34 -1.25 -7.46 -5.74
N ASP A 35 -2.03 -6.43 -6.09
CA ASP A 35 -1.50 -5.26 -6.77
C ASP A 35 -0.75 -4.39 -5.77
N TYR A 36 0.51 -4.12 -6.05
CA TYR A 36 1.31 -3.15 -5.32
C TYR A 36 1.55 -1.90 -6.17
N GLY A 37 1.29 -0.74 -5.57
CA GLY A 37 1.60 0.56 -6.16
C GLY A 37 2.43 1.40 -5.21
N PHE A 38 3.42 2.11 -5.74
CA PHE A 38 4.19 3.11 -5.02
C PHE A 38 4.17 4.44 -5.77
N PHE A 39 3.99 5.53 -5.03
CA PHE A 39 4.06 6.87 -5.57
C PHE A 39 4.68 7.84 -4.57
N GLU A 40 5.41 8.82 -5.07
CA GLU A 40 6.01 9.89 -4.28
C GLU A 40 5.25 11.19 -4.51
N ALA A 41 4.51 11.64 -3.49
CA ALA A 41 3.83 12.92 -3.50
C ALA A 41 4.81 14.04 -3.11
N ARG A 42 5.08 14.96 -4.04
CA ARG A 42 5.87 16.17 -3.77
C ARG A 42 4.96 17.23 -3.14
N THR A 43 5.30 17.65 -1.93
CA THR A 43 4.59 18.69 -1.20
C THR A 43 5.53 19.85 -0.90
N THR A 44 4.98 20.98 -0.45
CA THR A 44 5.75 22.16 -0.05
C THR A 44 6.76 21.89 1.07
N TYR A 45 6.46 20.94 1.96
CA TYR A 45 7.29 20.61 3.12
C TYR A 45 8.22 19.41 2.91
N GLY A 46 8.27 18.87 1.69
CA GLY A 46 9.09 17.72 1.31
C GLY A 46 8.28 16.64 0.58
N THR A 47 8.82 15.43 0.54
CA THR A 47 8.20 14.30 -0.17
C THR A 47 7.47 13.37 0.80
N ILE A 48 6.30 12.90 0.40
CA ILE A 48 5.52 11.87 1.10
C ILE A 48 5.47 10.62 0.22
N GLY A 49 5.97 9.50 0.71
CA GLY A 49 5.85 8.21 0.03
C GLY A 49 4.52 7.54 0.35
N VAL A 50 3.78 7.14 -0.69
CA VAL A 50 2.52 6.41 -0.58
C VAL A 50 2.68 5.02 -1.17
N LYS A 51 2.43 4.00 -0.36
CA LYS A 51 2.45 2.58 -0.73
C LYS A 51 1.05 2.02 -0.59
N CYS A 52 0.54 1.39 -1.64
CA CYS A 52 -0.78 0.77 -1.66
C CYS A 52 -0.66 -0.71 -2.02
N TRP A 53 -1.40 -1.56 -1.29
CA TRP A 53 -1.59 -2.97 -1.60
C TRP A 53 -3.09 -3.25 -1.74
N ILE A 54 -3.50 -3.74 -2.90
CA ILE A 54 -4.89 -4.11 -3.21
C ILE A 54 -4.93 -5.62 -3.41
N PHE A 55 -5.58 -6.31 -2.48
CA PHE A 55 -5.82 -7.75 -2.60
C PHE A 55 -7.07 -7.97 -3.46
N LYS A 56 -6.90 -8.63 -4.61
CA LYS A 56 -7.99 -8.90 -5.57
C LYS A 56 -8.58 -10.31 -5.44
N GLY A 57 -7.93 -11.21 -4.71
CA GLY A 57 -8.36 -12.59 -4.54
C GLY A 57 -7.18 -13.55 -4.56
N GLU A 58 -7.46 -14.85 -4.64
CA GLU A 58 -6.42 -15.87 -4.84
C GLU A 58 -6.44 -16.35 -6.29
N ILE A 59 -5.25 -16.52 -6.88
CA ILE A 59 -5.08 -17.15 -8.18
C ILE A 59 -5.08 -18.67 -7.96
N LEU A 60 -6.18 -19.32 -8.36
CA LEU A 60 -6.27 -20.78 -8.35
C LEU A 60 -5.75 -21.35 -9.69
N PRO A 61 -4.83 -22.33 -9.67
CA PRO A 61 -4.42 -23.01 -10.90
C PRO A 61 -5.63 -23.80 -11.45
N GLY A 62 -6.26 -23.29 -12.52
CA GLY A 62 -7.40 -23.93 -13.18
C GLY A 62 -8.49 -22.98 -13.70
N ALA A 63 -8.44 -21.69 -13.38
CA ALA A 63 -9.41 -20.69 -13.88
C ALA A 63 -8.95 -19.98 -15.17
N ALA A 64 -8.22 -20.70 -16.04
CA ALA A 64 -8.03 -20.31 -17.43
C ALA A 64 -8.79 -21.36 -18.27
N ALA A 65 -10.01 -20.99 -18.66
CA ALA A 65 -10.74 -21.63 -19.76
C ALA A 65 -10.46 -20.86 -21.04
#